data_AF-A0A6A4GW94-F1
#
_entry.id   AF-A0A6A4GW94-F1
#
_cell.length_a   1.000
_cell.length_b   1.000
_cell.length_c   1.000
_cell.angle_alpha   90.00
_cell.angle_beta   90.00
_cell.angle_gamma   90.00
#
_symmetry.space_group_name_H-M   'P 1'
#
loop_
_entity.id
_entity.type
_entity.pdbx_description
1 polymer ?
#
loop_
_entity_poly.entity_id
_entity_poly.type
_entity_poly.pdbx_seq_one_letter_code
_entity_poly.pdbx_strand_id
1 'polypeptide(L)'
;MSQFKELRDLKRWTWTRDERAQALDEVRNAIALQFNAFYGSNVDDLNGWHNLCRALQVQDIPDTVNGCKAIVKEIYVNICDLVDYSLGAQEKPPILHESESDLAEYSRDSDKIYPRENAYAGGLLRFLLRQIFGRYQGNRNNNRGREFPYDPTGETMPQFWKLCDQNGWERDTPERDEPLDGIRNAIALQFNAFYGSNVDDLNGWHNLCRALRVQDLPDTVNGCKAIVKKIHVNICDLVDYSLGKQEELPKLHDSEPELAAYSRSSGKIYPRENAYAGGLLRFLLRQITGKYMGNRNRGRGRGRGRGGRQGRGGRG
;
A
#
# COMPACT_ATOMS: atom_id res chain seq x y z
N MET A 1 15.23 0.59 -21.68
CA MET A 1 14.56 0.90 -20.40
C MET A 1 13.08 0.97 -20.66
N SER A 2 12.25 0.31 -19.85
CA SER A 2 10.80 0.32 -20.01
C SER A 2 10.26 1.74 -19.82
N GLN A 3 9.36 2.20 -20.71
CA GLN A 3 8.68 3.51 -20.61
C GLN A 3 8.02 3.70 -19.23
N PHE A 4 7.69 2.60 -18.56
CA PHE A 4 7.13 2.55 -17.21
C PHE A 4 8.12 2.92 -16.11
N LYS A 5 9.39 2.51 -16.23
CA LYS A 5 10.47 2.92 -15.31
C LYS A 5 10.79 4.41 -15.49
N GLU A 6 10.79 4.89 -16.73
CA GLU A 6 10.95 6.31 -17.04
C GLU A 6 9.78 7.15 -16.52
N LEU A 7 8.53 6.72 -16.65
CA LEU A 7 7.37 7.40 -16.03
C LEU A 7 7.48 7.45 -14.49
N ARG A 8 7.92 6.36 -13.86
CA ARG A 8 8.12 6.26 -12.41
C ARG A 8 9.23 7.19 -11.90
N ASP A 9 10.35 7.26 -12.62
CA ASP A 9 11.55 8.00 -12.20
C ASP A 9 11.47 9.49 -12.58
N LEU A 10 10.88 9.84 -13.72
CA LEU A 10 10.86 11.21 -14.27
C LEU A 10 9.83 12.14 -13.59
N LYS A 11 8.84 11.60 -12.86
CA LYS A 11 7.72 12.39 -12.28
C LYS A 11 7.50 12.23 -10.77
N ARG A 12 8.38 11.50 -10.07
CA ARG A 12 8.30 11.23 -8.62
C ARG A 12 8.29 12.49 -7.72
N TRP A 13 8.74 13.63 -8.22
CA TRP A 13 8.94 14.86 -7.42
C TRP A 13 7.86 15.94 -7.60
N THR A 14 6.94 15.79 -8.56
CA THR A 14 5.91 16.83 -8.85
C THR A 14 4.47 16.39 -8.59
N TRP A 15 4.22 15.08 -8.49
CA TRP A 15 2.87 14.57 -8.28
C TRP A 15 2.41 14.66 -6.83
N THR A 16 1.18 15.15 -6.67
CA THR A 16 0.36 14.94 -5.49
C THR A 16 0.13 13.45 -5.28
N ARG A 17 -0.29 13.06 -4.09
CA ARG A 17 -0.47 11.65 -3.83
C ARG A 17 -1.67 11.03 -4.55
N ASP A 18 -2.73 11.81 -4.77
CA ASP A 18 -3.89 11.31 -5.49
C ASP A 18 -3.50 11.00 -6.95
N GLU A 19 -2.67 11.85 -7.57
CA GLU A 19 -2.07 11.58 -8.88
C GLU A 19 -1.16 10.34 -8.87
N ARG A 20 -0.39 10.12 -7.81
CA ARG A 20 0.44 8.89 -7.68
C ARG A 20 -0.40 7.63 -7.53
N ALA A 21 -1.46 7.67 -6.72
CA ALA A 21 -2.33 6.52 -6.50
C ALA A 21 -3.09 6.18 -7.79
N GLN A 22 -3.62 7.20 -8.47
CA GLN A 22 -4.25 7.02 -9.77
C GLN A 22 -3.27 6.47 -10.81
N ALA A 23 -2.06 7.03 -10.90
CA ALA A 23 -1.04 6.53 -11.83
C ALA A 23 -0.63 5.09 -11.53
N LEU A 24 -0.54 4.69 -10.24
CA LEU A 24 -0.26 3.31 -9.86
C LEU A 24 -1.40 2.37 -10.25
N ASP A 25 -2.66 2.77 -10.05
CA ASP A 25 -3.82 1.98 -10.48
C ASP A 25 -3.87 1.86 -12.02
N GLU A 26 -3.60 2.94 -12.75
CA GLU A 26 -3.49 2.95 -14.21
C GLU A 26 -2.37 2.01 -14.69
N VAL A 27 -1.21 2.03 -14.05
CA VAL A 27 -0.11 1.11 -14.37
C VAL A 27 -0.48 -0.34 -14.08
N ARG A 28 -1.09 -0.63 -12.93
CA ARG A 28 -1.54 -2.00 -12.58
C ARG A 28 -2.58 -2.52 -13.55
N ASN A 29 -3.52 -1.67 -13.96
CA ASN A 29 -4.51 -1.99 -14.99
C ASN A 29 -3.85 -2.22 -16.34
N ALA A 30 -2.89 -1.38 -16.73
CA ALA A 30 -2.15 -1.53 -17.98
C ALA A 30 -1.39 -2.85 -18.02
N ILE A 31 -0.70 -3.25 -16.94
CA ILE A 31 -0.02 -4.55 -16.83
C ILE A 31 -1.01 -5.70 -17.03
N ALA A 32 -2.18 -5.64 -16.37
CA ALA A 32 -3.22 -6.65 -16.52
C ALA A 32 -3.73 -6.76 -17.96
N LEU A 33 -3.99 -5.62 -18.59
CA LEU A 33 -4.50 -5.54 -19.96
C LEU A 33 -3.46 -6.01 -20.97
N GLN A 34 -2.18 -5.66 -20.79
CA GLN A 34 -1.08 -6.12 -21.63
C GLN A 34 -0.86 -7.62 -21.52
N PHE A 35 -0.90 -8.16 -20.30
CA PHE A 35 -0.87 -9.60 -20.08
C PHE A 35 -2.00 -10.30 -20.86
N ASN A 36 -3.24 -9.82 -20.69
CA ASN A 36 -4.41 -10.40 -21.36
C ASN A 36 -4.35 -10.25 -22.88
N ALA A 37 -3.75 -9.18 -23.39
CA ALA A 37 -3.56 -8.98 -24.83
C ALA A 37 -2.53 -9.96 -25.42
N PHE A 38 -1.50 -10.33 -24.65
CA PHE A 38 -0.43 -11.21 -25.11
C PHE A 38 -0.79 -12.70 -25.00
N TYR A 39 -1.38 -13.09 -23.86
CA TYR A 39 -1.67 -14.49 -23.54
C TYR A 39 -3.14 -14.88 -23.68
N GLY A 40 -4.04 -13.90 -23.79
CA GLY A 40 -5.48 -14.12 -23.78
C GLY A 40 -6.09 -14.14 -22.38
N SER A 41 -7.40 -13.91 -22.32
CA SER A 41 -8.19 -13.93 -21.08
C SER A 41 -9.13 -15.14 -20.97
N ASN A 42 -9.26 -15.94 -22.04
CA ASN A 42 -10.11 -17.13 -22.05
C ASN A 42 -9.38 -18.31 -21.39
N VAL A 43 -9.88 -18.75 -20.24
CA VAL A 43 -9.27 -19.85 -19.46
C VAL A 43 -9.36 -21.22 -20.12
N ASP A 44 -10.13 -21.35 -21.19
CA ASP A 44 -10.32 -22.59 -21.93
C ASP A 44 -9.60 -22.59 -23.29
N ASP A 45 -8.87 -21.51 -23.61
CA ASP A 45 -8.02 -21.43 -24.80
C ASP A 45 -6.64 -22.05 -24.54
N LEU A 46 -6.42 -23.25 -25.08
CA LEU A 46 -5.16 -23.97 -24.97
C LEU A 46 -3.98 -23.20 -25.58
N ASN A 47 -4.18 -22.44 -26.65
CA ASN A 47 -3.10 -21.69 -27.28
C ASN A 47 -2.57 -20.58 -26.37
N GLY A 48 -3.48 -19.87 -25.69
CA GLY A 48 -3.12 -18.89 -24.66
C GLY A 48 -2.28 -19.51 -23.54
N TRP A 49 -2.69 -20.69 -23.07
CA TRP A 49 -1.94 -21.45 -22.07
C TRP A 49 -0.56 -21.90 -22.57
N HIS A 50 -0.46 -22.41 -23.80
CA HIS A 50 0.82 -22.80 -24.40
C HIS A 50 1.77 -21.62 -24.53
N ASN A 51 1.28 -20.45 -24.96
CA ASN A 51 2.08 -19.24 -25.05
C ASN A 51 2.59 -18.81 -23.68
N LEU A 52 1.72 -18.87 -22.66
CA LEU A 52 2.12 -18.56 -21.28
C LEU A 52 3.16 -19.56 -20.76
N CYS A 53 2.96 -20.86 -20.96
CA CYS A 53 3.92 -21.89 -20.57
C CYS A 53 5.30 -21.69 -21.21
N ARG A 54 5.36 -21.29 -22.49
CA ARG A 54 6.64 -20.97 -23.17
C ARG A 54 7.35 -19.78 -22.52
N ALA A 55 6.62 -18.70 -22.22
CA ALA A 55 7.20 -17.55 -21.54
C ALA A 55 7.67 -17.85 -20.12
N LEU A 56 7.00 -18.81 -19.46
CA LEU A 56 7.39 -19.37 -18.17
C LEU A 56 8.41 -20.50 -18.27
N GLN A 57 9.04 -20.69 -19.44
CA GLN A 57 10.13 -21.65 -19.67
C GLN A 57 9.78 -23.11 -19.33
N VAL A 58 8.51 -23.49 -19.40
CA VAL A 58 8.06 -24.87 -19.21
C VAL A 58 8.58 -25.72 -20.37
N GLN A 59 9.34 -26.78 -20.05
CA GLN A 59 9.94 -27.67 -21.06
C GLN A 59 8.88 -28.59 -21.69
N ASP A 60 8.17 -29.35 -20.85
CA ASP A 60 7.14 -30.29 -21.27
C ASP A 60 5.75 -29.64 -21.15
N ILE A 61 5.37 -28.89 -22.19
CA ILE A 61 4.09 -28.17 -22.20
C ILE A 61 2.93 -29.18 -22.36
N PRO A 62 1.96 -29.21 -21.43
CA PRO A 62 0.84 -30.13 -21.51
C PRO A 62 -0.09 -29.85 -22.69
N ASP A 63 -0.65 -30.92 -23.30
CA ASP A 63 -1.63 -30.81 -24.38
C ASP A 63 -3.07 -30.57 -23.89
N THR A 64 -3.24 -30.30 -22.59
CA THR A 64 -4.56 -30.02 -21.99
C THR A 64 -4.52 -28.75 -21.16
N VAL A 65 -5.63 -28.00 -21.20
CA VAL A 65 -5.84 -26.79 -20.41
C VAL A 65 -5.64 -27.05 -18.92
N ASN A 66 -6.14 -28.19 -18.42
CA ASN A 66 -6.00 -28.54 -17.01
C ASN A 66 -4.55 -28.85 -16.62
N GLY A 67 -3.78 -29.48 -17.52
CA GLY A 67 -2.35 -29.67 -17.32
C GLY A 67 -1.60 -28.33 -17.24
N CYS A 68 -1.86 -27.41 -18.16
CA CYS A 68 -1.26 -26.07 -18.12
C CYS A 68 -1.62 -25.31 -16.84
N LYS A 69 -2.90 -25.34 -16.44
CA LYS A 69 -3.38 -24.73 -15.18
C LYS A 69 -2.65 -25.28 -13.97
N ALA A 70 -2.38 -26.59 -13.93
CA ALA A 70 -1.69 -27.23 -12.82
C ALA A 70 -0.23 -26.75 -12.74
N ILE A 71 0.50 -26.76 -13.86
CA ILE A 71 1.90 -26.32 -13.90
C ILE A 71 2.04 -24.83 -13.54
N VAL A 72 1.23 -23.95 -14.15
CA VAL A 72 1.35 -22.49 -13.97
C VAL A 72 1.08 -22.07 -12.52
N LYS A 73 0.23 -22.80 -11.78
CA LYS A 73 -0.02 -22.53 -10.35
C LYS A 73 1.20 -22.76 -9.46
N GLU A 74 2.09 -23.66 -9.86
CA GLU A 74 3.29 -24.00 -9.08
C GLU A 74 4.48 -23.10 -9.42
N ILE A 75 4.37 -22.27 -10.46
CA ILE A 75 5.43 -21.34 -10.88
C ILE A 75 5.30 -20.02 -10.13
N TYR A 76 6.39 -19.54 -9.54
CA TYR A 76 6.46 -18.25 -8.87
C TYR A 76 7.24 -17.27 -9.74
N VAL A 77 6.58 -16.24 -10.27
CA VAL A 77 7.18 -15.26 -11.20
C VAL A 77 6.65 -13.86 -10.90
N ASN A 78 7.50 -12.85 -11.07
CA ASN A 78 7.06 -11.46 -10.98
C ASN A 78 6.28 -11.07 -12.24
N ILE A 79 5.01 -10.69 -12.06
CA ILE A 79 4.10 -10.37 -13.19
C ILE A 79 4.61 -9.18 -14.01
N CYS A 80 5.24 -8.18 -13.37
CA CYS A 80 5.79 -7.04 -14.10
C CYS A 80 6.92 -7.46 -15.04
N ASP A 81 7.84 -8.32 -14.56
CA ASP A 81 8.93 -8.84 -15.37
C ASP A 81 8.46 -9.74 -16.50
N LEU A 82 7.46 -10.58 -16.24
CA LEU A 82 6.85 -11.41 -17.27
C LEU A 82 6.25 -10.56 -18.40
N VAL A 83 5.51 -9.50 -18.06
CA VAL A 83 4.94 -8.59 -19.06
C VAL A 83 6.04 -7.80 -19.79
N ASP A 84 7.03 -7.26 -19.08
CA ASP A 84 8.16 -6.56 -19.69
C ASP A 84 8.91 -7.46 -20.69
N TYR A 85 9.15 -8.74 -20.34
CA TYR A 85 9.76 -9.72 -21.24
C TYR A 85 8.88 -9.98 -22.47
N SER A 86 7.57 -10.16 -22.27
CA SER A 86 6.60 -10.42 -23.35
C SER A 86 6.54 -9.27 -24.37
N LEU A 87 6.70 -8.04 -23.89
CA LEU A 87 6.71 -6.84 -24.71
C LEU A 87 8.08 -6.57 -25.36
N GLY A 88 9.07 -7.44 -25.15
CA GLY A 88 10.44 -7.24 -25.63
C GLY A 88 11.18 -6.10 -24.94
N ALA A 89 10.67 -5.60 -23.81
CA ALA A 89 11.33 -4.55 -23.03
C ALA A 89 12.53 -5.09 -22.22
N GLN A 90 12.58 -6.42 -22.02
CA GLN A 90 13.73 -7.14 -21.46
C GLN A 90 14.17 -8.25 -22.41
N GLU A 91 15.48 -8.36 -22.63
CA GLU A 91 16.06 -9.42 -23.46
C GLU A 91 16.13 -10.76 -22.72
N LYS A 92 16.25 -10.72 -21.39
CA LYS A 92 16.33 -11.90 -20.55
C LYS A 92 14.93 -12.34 -20.14
N PRO A 93 14.67 -13.66 -20.08
CA PRO A 93 13.41 -14.17 -19.60
C PRO A 93 13.23 -13.86 -18.09
N PRO A 94 11.98 -13.84 -17.59
CA PRO A 94 11.73 -13.52 -16.20
C PRO A 94 12.33 -14.57 -15.26
N ILE A 95 12.73 -14.12 -14.07
CA ILE A 95 13.23 -15.01 -13.01
C ILE A 95 12.05 -15.83 -12.50
N LEU A 96 12.22 -17.15 -12.49
CA LEU A 96 11.30 -18.07 -11.81
C LEU A 96 11.88 -18.34 -10.43
N HIS A 97 11.11 -18.01 -9.41
CA HIS A 97 11.50 -18.12 -8.01
C HIS A 97 11.20 -19.52 -7.48
N GLU A 98 12.03 -20.00 -6.56
CA GLU A 98 11.88 -21.33 -5.96
C GLU A 98 10.65 -21.42 -5.05
N SER A 99 10.25 -20.29 -4.45
CA SER A 99 9.09 -20.21 -3.58
C SER A 99 8.30 -18.89 -3.70
N GLU A 100 7.08 -18.88 -3.18
CA GLU A 100 6.28 -17.66 -3.03
C GLU A 100 7.00 -16.62 -2.15
N SER A 101 7.80 -17.06 -1.18
CA SER A 101 8.58 -16.19 -0.29
C SER A 101 9.69 -15.47 -1.05
N ASP A 102 10.44 -16.18 -1.89
CA ASP A 102 11.53 -15.59 -2.68
C ASP A 102 10.98 -14.61 -3.72
N LEU A 103 9.83 -14.94 -4.33
CA LEU A 103 9.10 -14.01 -5.19
C LEU A 103 8.68 -12.75 -4.42
N ALA A 104 8.17 -12.92 -3.20
CA ALA A 104 7.71 -11.82 -2.37
C ALA A 104 8.86 -10.89 -1.94
N GLU A 105 10.01 -11.45 -1.56
CA GLU A 105 11.24 -10.71 -1.26
C GLU A 105 11.72 -9.92 -2.49
N TYR A 106 11.91 -10.61 -3.62
CA TYR A 106 12.32 -9.97 -4.87
C TYR A 106 11.38 -8.82 -5.29
N SER A 107 10.06 -9.05 -5.19
CA SER A 107 9.07 -8.06 -5.62
C SER A 107 9.09 -6.82 -4.74
N ARG A 108 9.37 -6.98 -3.43
CA ARG A 108 9.53 -5.86 -2.48
C ARG A 108 10.83 -5.10 -2.74
N ASP A 109 11.95 -5.80 -2.85
CA ASP A 109 13.27 -5.20 -3.04
C ASP A 109 13.38 -4.43 -4.36
N SER A 110 12.74 -4.94 -5.41
CA SER A 110 12.74 -4.32 -6.73
C SER A 110 11.65 -3.26 -6.94
N ASP A 111 10.75 -3.08 -5.96
CA ASP A 111 9.55 -2.23 -6.07
C ASP A 111 8.69 -2.57 -7.30
N LYS A 112 8.58 -3.87 -7.62
CA LYS A 112 7.78 -4.41 -8.74
C LYS A 112 6.62 -5.20 -8.19
N ILE A 113 5.58 -4.51 -7.73
CA ILE A 113 4.52 -5.18 -6.98
C ILE A 113 3.19 -5.16 -7.74
N TYR A 114 2.71 -6.35 -8.09
CA TYR A 114 1.39 -6.56 -8.65
C TYR A 114 0.40 -6.98 -7.55
N PRO A 115 -0.77 -6.33 -7.42
CA PRO A 115 -1.73 -6.66 -6.36
C PRO A 115 -2.40 -8.01 -6.61
N ARG A 116 -2.75 -8.70 -5.52
CA ARG A 116 -3.55 -9.94 -5.58
C ARG A 116 -4.98 -9.69 -6.07
N GLU A 117 -5.47 -8.46 -5.96
CA GLU A 117 -6.80 -8.06 -6.44
C GLU A 117 -6.66 -6.95 -7.48
N ASN A 118 -7.21 -7.19 -8.67
CA ASN A 118 -7.33 -6.19 -9.73
C ASN A 118 -8.53 -6.55 -10.62
N ALA A 119 -9.32 -5.55 -11.04
CA ALA A 119 -10.53 -5.76 -11.84
C ALA A 119 -10.28 -6.46 -13.19
N TYR A 120 -9.07 -6.33 -13.72
CA TYR A 120 -8.64 -6.93 -14.99
C TYR A 120 -7.76 -8.18 -14.80
N ALA A 121 -7.44 -8.58 -13.56
CA ALA A 121 -6.68 -9.78 -13.23
C ALA A 121 -7.53 -11.07 -13.25
N GLY A 122 -8.42 -11.18 -14.24
CA GLY A 122 -9.17 -12.40 -14.53
C GLY A 122 -8.40 -13.38 -15.42
N GLY A 123 -9.11 -14.33 -16.04
CA GLY A 123 -8.54 -15.17 -17.08
C GLY A 123 -7.36 -16.03 -16.65
N LEU A 124 -6.29 -16.03 -17.46
CA LEU A 124 -5.04 -16.74 -17.18
C LEU A 124 -4.25 -16.08 -16.05
N LEU A 125 -4.27 -14.74 -15.97
CA LEU A 125 -3.48 -13.97 -15.00
C LEU A 125 -3.78 -14.37 -13.55
N ARG A 126 -5.04 -14.73 -13.25
CA ARG A 126 -5.45 -15.15 -11.89
C ARG A 126 -4.66 -16.34 -11.34
N PHE A 127 -4.08 -17.16 -12.22
CA PHE A 127 -3.30 -18.35 -11.82
C PHE A 127 -1.86 -18.01 -11.40
N LEU A 128 -1.40 -16.78 -11.69
CA LEU A 128 -0.09 -16.25 -11.31
C LEU A 128 -0.14 -15.30 -10.12
N LEU A 129 -1.34 -14.97 -9.62
CA LEU A 129 -1.48 -14.08 -8.47
C LEU A 129 -0.94 -14.76 -7.21
N ARG A 130 -0.09 -14.03 -6.48
CA ARG A 130 0.60 -14.49 -5.26
C ARG A 130 0.46 -13.47 -4.15
N GLN A 131 0.61 -13.95 -2.92
CA GLN A 131 0.62 -13.15 -1.71
C GLN A 131 2.03 -12.55 -1.51
N ILE A 132 2.29 -11.39 -2.13
CA ILE A 132 3.58 -10.68 -2.00
C ILE A 132 3.80 -10.12 -0.58
N PHE A 133 2.73 -9.88 0.17
CA PHE A 133 2.81 -9.51 1.58
C PHE A 133 2.31 -10.68 2.42
N GLY A 134 3.23 -11.54 2.84
CA GLY A 134 2.94 -12.53 3.87
C GLY A 134 2.60 -11.86 5.22
N ARG A 135 2.08 -12.65 6.16
CA ARG A 135 2.10 -12.26 7.59
C ARG A 135 3.55 -11.94 7.93
N TYR A 136 3.77 -10.69 8.35
CA TYR A 136 5.06 -10.12 8.70
C TYR A 136 5.99 -11.12 9.44
N GLN A 137 6.96 -11.70 8.73
CA GLN A 137 8.06 -12.46 9.31
C GLN A 137 9.33 -11.62 9.13
N GLY A 138 9.62 -10.82 10.16
CA GLY A 138 10.79 -9.96 10.22
C GLY A 138 12.10 -10.76 10.10
N ASN A 139 13.06 -10.11 9.46
CA ASN A 139 14.41 -10.55 9.11
C ASN A 139 15.13 -11.36 10.22
N ARG A 140 15.62 -12.56 9.88
CA ARG A 140 16.24 -13.54 10.79
C ARG A 140 17.72 -13.29 11.10
N ASN A 141 18.34 -12.25 10.56
CA ASN A 141 19.77 -12.06 10.72
C ASN A 141 20.08 -10.72 11.40
N ASN A 142 20.60 -10.83 12.62
CA ASN A 142 21.21 -9.78 13.47
C ASN A 142 20.33 -9.13 14.57
N ASN A 143 19.76 -9.93 15.49
CA ASN A 143 19.98 -9.68 16.92
C ASN A 143 19.57 -10.89 17.76
N ARG A 144 20.20 -11.03 18.92
CA ARG A 144 20.18 -12.20 19.80
C ARG A 144 18.77 -12.59 20.30
N GLY A 145 18.26 -13.73 19.85
CA GLY A 145 17.70 -14.79 20.70
C GLY A 145 16.59 -14.44 21.71
N ARG A 146 15.65 -13.55 21.39
CA ARG A 146 14.35 -13.50 22.09
C ARG A 146 13.24 -13.38 21.06
N GLU A 147 12.40 -14.41 21.00
CA GLU A 147 11.14 -14.38 20.26
C GLU A 147 10.32 -13.17 20.72
N PHE A 148 9.72 -12.42 19.78
CA PHE A 148 8.82 -11.33 20.15
C PHE A 148 7.57 -11.96 20.77
N PRO A 149 7.17 -11.60 22.01
CA PRO A 149 6.01 -12.17 22.67
C PRO A 149 4.72 -11.62 22.06
N TYR A 150 4.38 -12.12 20.88
CA TYR A 150 3.20 -11.71 20.12
C TYR A 150 1.92 -12.13 20.86
N ASP A 151 1.04 -11.16 21.07
CA ASP A 151 -0.28 -11.36 21.64
C ASP A 151 -1.32 -11.27 20.51
N PRO A 152 -1.92 -12.39 20.08
CA PRO A 152 -2.91 -12.37 19.00
C PRO A 152 -4.18 -11.57 19.34
N THR A 153 -4.44 -11.32 20.63
CA THR A 153 -5.59 -10.54 21.11
C THR A 153 -5.27 -9.06 21.23
N GLY A 154 -3.99 -8.69 21.25
CA GLY A 154 -3.55 -7.31 21.37
C GLY A 154 -3.73 -6.48 20.09
N GLU A 155 -3.90 -5.19 20.27
CA GLU A 155 -3.93 -4.20 19.18
C GLU A 155 -2.64 -4.23 18.35
N THR A 156 -2.77 -4.00 17.05
CA THR A 156 -1.69 -4.21 16.07
C THR A 156 -0.55 -3.20 16.24
N MET A 157 -0.86 -1.91 16.34
CA MET A 157 0.17 -0.85 16.41
C MET A 157 0.93 -0.81 17.75
N PRO A 158 0.30 -0.95 18.92
CA PRO A 158 1.04 -1.04 20.19
C PRO A 158 2.05 -2.19 20.23
N GLN A 159 1.69 -3.35 19.66
CA GLN A 159 2.63 -4.47 19.55
C GLN A 159 3.80 -4.17 18.60
N PHE A 160 3.54 -3.50 17.48
CA PHE A 160 4.60 -3.05 16.59
C PHE A 160 5.59 -2.10 17.27
N TRP A 161 5.11 -1.18 18.11
CA TRP A 161 5.99 -0.30 18.87
C TRP A 161 6.83 -1.06 19.90
N LYS A 162 6.25 -2.04 20.60
CA LYS A 162 7.03 -2.95 21.47
C LYS A 162 8.09 -3.73 20.69
N LEU A 163 7.80 -4.14 19.46
CA LEU A 163 8.76 -4.81 18.58
C LEU A 163 9.91 -3.87 18.19
N CYS A 164 9.62 -2.61 17.86
CA CYS A 164 10.63 -1.60 17.60
C CYS A 164 11.54 -1.40 18.82
N ASP A 165 10.95 -1.25 20.01
CA ASP A 165 11.70 -1.08 21.27
C ASP A 165 12.62 -2.28 21.54
N GLN A 166 12.13 -3.52 21.35
CA GLN A 166 12.92 -4.74 21.52
C GLN A 166 14.11 -4.83 20.57
N ASN A 167 13.96 -4.33 19.33
CA ASN A 167 15.01 -4.36 18.32
C ASN A 167 15.90 -3.11 18.32
N GLY A 168 15.61 -2.11 19.16
CA GLY A 168 16.32 -0.84 19.17
C GLY A 168 16.12 -0.01 17.90
N TRP A 169 14.99 -0.18 17.21
CA TRP A 169 14.63 0.60 16.03
C TRP A 169 14.13 1.97 16.46
N GLU A 170 15.04 2.94 16.50
CA GLU A 170 14.74 4.32 16.88
C GLU A 170 13.78 5.00 15.89
N ARG A 171 13.25 6.17 16.30
CA ARG A 171 12.38 6.94 15.43
C ARG A 171 13.18 7.51 14.26
N ASP A 172 12.65 7.31 13.06
CA ASP A 172 13.11 7.88 11.78
C ASP A 172 14.42 7.27 11.29
N THR A 173 14.69 6.01 11.66
CA THR A 173 15.78 5.23 11.08
C THR A 173 15.30 4.34 9.93
N PRO A 174 16.14 4.10 8.89
CA PRO A 174 15.81 3.20 7.79
C PRO A 174 15.40 1.79 8.25
N GLU A 175 15.97 1.31 9.35
CA GLU A 175 15.69 0.00 9.94
C GLU A 175 14.25 -0.13 10.45
N ARG A 176 13.58 0.99 10.77
CA ARG A 176 12.17 1.03 11.18
C ARG A 176 11.22 1.19 9.99
N ASP A 177 11.68 1.86 8.93
CA ASP A 177 10.81 2.29 7.84
C ASP A 177 10.22 1.10 7.06
N GLU A 178 11.05 0.12 6.69
CA GLU A 178 10.56 -1.10 6.02
C GLU A 178 9.57 -1.88 6.91
N PRO A 179 9.88 -2.17 8.19
CA PRO A 179 8.91 -2.74 9.12
C PRO A 179 7.58 -2.01 9.22
N LEU A 180 7.65 -0.68 9.31
CA LEU A 180 6.49 0.17 9.48
C LEU A 180 5.62 0.18 8.21
N ASP A 181 6.24 0.17 7.03
CA ASP A 181 5.51 0.04 5.77
C ASP A 181 4.91 -1.36 5.61
N GLY A 182 5.64 -2.41 6.00
CA GLY A 182 5.15 -3.78 6.02
C GLY A 182 3.86 -3.94 6.83
N ILE A 183 3.83 -3.40 8.06
CA ILE A 183 2.62 -3.49 8.90
C ILE A 183 1.46 -2.63 8.36
N ARG A 184 1.75 -1.45 7.78
CA ARG A 184 0.73 -0.61 7.14
C ARG A 184 0.12 -1.28 5.90
N ASN A 185 0.93 -1.99 5.13
CA ASN A 185 0.45 -2.80 4.01
C ASN A 185 -0.45 -3.93 4.51
N ALA A 186 -0.06 -4.62 5.59
CA ALA A 186 -0.88 -5.66 6.20
C ALA A 186 -2.23 -5.13 6.74
N ILE A 187 -2.26 -3.93 7.31
CA ILE A 187 -3.50 -3.26 7.74
C ILE A 187 -4.40 -2.98 6.52
N ALA A 188 -3.83 -2.50 5.42
CA ALA A 188 -4.57 -2.23 4.18
C ALA A 188 -5.20 -3.50 3.60
N LEU A 189 -4.42 -4.59 3.56
CA LEU A 189 -4.87 -5.88 3.04
C LEU A 189 -5.96 -6.49 3.92
N GLN A 190 -5.85 -6.38 5.24
CA GLN A 190 -6.91 -6.83 6.16
C GLN A 190 -8.18 -6.01 5.99
N PHE A 191 -8.07 -4.69 5.84
CA PHE A 191 -9.21 -3.85 5.51
C PHE A 191 -9.92 -4.34 4.24
N ASN A 192 -9.17 -4.56 3.16
CA ASN A 192 -9.72 -5.01 1.88
C ASN A 192 -10.35 -6.42 2.00
N ALA A 193 -9.80 -7.29 2.86
CA ALA A 193 -10.39 -8.61 3.12
C ALA A 193 -11.74 -8.53 3.84
N PHE A 194 -11.94 -7.57 4.74
CA PHE A 194 -13.21 -7.40 5.46
C PHE A 194 -14.28 -6.67 4.65
N TYR A 195 -13.88 -5.64 3.91
CA TYR A 195 -14.81 -4.70 3.29
C TYR A 195 -14.82 -4.74 1.77
N GLY A 196 -13.85 -5.40 1.15
CA GLY A 196 -13.66 -5.44 -0.30
C GLY A 196 -12.83 -4.26 -0.83
N SER A 197 -12.27 -4.47 -2.02
CA SER A 197 -11.50 -3.45 -2.76
C SER A 197 -12.25 -2.88 -3.98
N ASN A 198 -13.37 -3.49 -4.39
CA ASN A 198 -14.14 -3.04 -5.54
C ASN A 198 -15.03 -1.83 -5.20
N VAL A 199 -14.70 -0.66 -5.75
CA VAL A 199 -15.43 0.59 -5.50
C VAL A 199 -16.85 0.64 -6.04
N ASP A 200 -17.23 -0.33 -6.88
CA ASP A 200 -18.56 -0.43 -7.47
C ASP A 200 -19.38 -1.57 -6.84
N ASP A 201 -18.84 -2.29 -5.86
CA ASP A 201 -19.57 -3.30 -5.10
C ASP A 201 -20.34 -2.69 -3.92
N LEU A 202 -21.66 -2.60 -4.08
CA LEU A 202 -22.56 -2.07 -3.04
C LEU A 202 -22.52 -2.89 -1.74
N ASN A 203 -22.28 -4.21 -1.80
CA ASN A 203 -22.23 -5.05 -0.60
C ASN A 203 -21.00 -4.72 0.26
N GLY A 204 -19.84 -4.56 -0.35
CA GLY A 204 -18.63 -4.07 0.33
C GLY A 204 -18.87 -2.71 0.99
N TRP A 205 -19.54 -1.80 0.29
CA TRP A 205 -19.93 -0.50 0.85
C TRP A 205 -20.88 -0.62 2.04
N HIS A 206 -21.90 -1.46 1.98
CA HIS A 206 -22.83 -1.69 3.08
C HIS A 206 -22.13 -2.30 4.30
N ASN A 207 -21.22 -3.26 4.09
CA ASN A 207 -20.42 -3.83 5.17
C ASN A 207 -19.58 -2.78 5.87
N LEU A 208 -18.90 -1.92 5.10
CA LEU A 208 -18.14 -0.80 5.64
C LEU A 208 -19.05 0.19 6.38
N CYS A 209 -20.19 0.56 5.80
CA CYS A 209 -21.15 1.49 6.41
C CYS A 209 -21.66 0.96 7.76
N ARG A 210 -21.94 -0.34 7.88
CA ARG A 210 -22.34 -0.96 9.16
C ARG A 210 -21.24 -0.88 10.20
N ALA A 211 -20.00 -1.19 9.83
CA ALA A 211 -18.85 -1.04 10.75
C ALA A 211 -18.63 0.41 11.19
N LEU A 212 -19.01 1.37 10.34
CA LEU A 212 -18.99 2.80 10.63
C LEU A 212 -20.31 3.33 11.24
N ARG A 213 -21.19 2.44 11.71
CA ARG A 213 -22.43 2.77 12.44
C ARG A 213 -23.44 3.62 11.66
N VAL A 214 -23.41 3.53 10.33
CA VAL A 214 -24.42 4.15 9.47
C VAL A 214 -25.73 3.37 9.62
N GLN A 215 -26.79 4.03 10.11
CA GLN A 215 -28.09 3.41 10.35
C GLN A 215 -28.88 3.23 9.05
N ASP A 216 -29.08 4.33 8.31
CA ASP A 216 -29.80 4.32 7.04
C ASP A 216 -28.81 4.07 5.90
N LEU A 217 -28.66 2.79 5.53
CA LEU A 217 -27.76 2.38 4.46
C LEU A 217 -28.26 2.92 3.11
N PRO A 218 -27.43 3.66 2.36
CA PRO A 218 -27.82 4.13 1.04
C PRO A 218 -27.99 2.98 0.04
N ASP A 219 -29.01 3.05 -0.81
CA ASP A 219 -29.26 2.05 -1.86
C ASP A 219 -28.31 2.16 -3.06
N THR A 220 -27.37 3.11 -3.02
CA THR A 220 -26.41 3.35 -4.10
C THR A 220 -24.98 3.45 -3.60
N VAL A 221 -24.05 3.00 -4.44
CA VAL A 221 -22.61 3.13 -4.22
C VAL A 221 -22.20 4.59 -4.00
N ASN A 222 -22.77 5.51 -4.77
CA ASN A 222 -22.48 6.94 -4.64
C ASN A 222 -22.97 7.52 -3.31
N GLY A 223 -24.13 7.07 -2.83
CA GLY A 223 -24.62 7.41 -1.50
C GLY A 223 -23.67 6.93 -0.40
N CYS A 224 -23.21 5.69 -0.48
CA CYS A 224 -22.25 5.13 0.47
C CYS A 224 -20.92 5.91 0.46
N LYS A 225 -20.37 6.19 -0.73
CA LYS A 225 -19.16 7.02 -0.91
C LYS A 225 -19.32 8.39 -0.25
N ALA A 226 -20.48 9.03 -0.38
CA ALA A 226 -20.74 10.35 0.17
C ALA A 226 -20.80 10.36 1.70
N ILE A 227 -21.36 9.31 2.31
CA ILE A 227 -21.41 9.16 3.77
C ILE A 227 -20.02 8.85 4.34
N VAL A 228 -19.34 7.83 3.80
CA VAL A 228 -18.04 7.36 4.32
C VAL A 228 -16.97 8.46 4.28
N LYS A 229 -16.99 9.33 3.25
CA LYS A 229 -16.09 10.50 3.17
C LYS A 229 -16.23 11.50 4.32
N LYS A 230 -17.37 11.53 5.00
CA LYS A 230 -17.64 12.45 6.12
C LYS A 230 -17.27 11.86 7.48
N ILE A 231 -17.09 10.55 7.55
CA ILE A 231 -16.78 9.84 8.79
C ILE A 231 -15.28 9.91 9.06
N HIS A 232 -14.87 10.26 10.27
CA HIS A 232 -13.47 10.30 10.68
C HIS A 232 -13.21 9.16 11.66
N VAL A 233 -12.52 8.12 11.21
CA VAL A 233 -12.20 6.94 12.03
C VAL A 233 -10.71 6.61 11.87
N ASN A 234 -10.08 6.09 12.92
CA ASN A 234 -8.73 5.57 12.80
C ASN A 234 -8.75 4.20 12.10
N ILE A 235 -8.02 4.08 11.00
CA ILE A 235 -8.00 2.86 10.17
C ILE A 235 -7.43 1.66 10.95
N CYS A 236 -6.44 1.87 11.83
CA CYS A 236 -5.88 0.81 12.65
C CYS A 236 -6.94 0.27 13.62
N ASP A 237 -7.69 1.15 14.29
CA ASP A 237 -8.77 0.76 15.20
C ASP A 237 -9.89 0.01 14.48
N LEU A 238 -10.28 0.49 13.29
CA LEU A 238 -11.32 -0.16 12.50
C LEU A 238 -10.91 -1.59 12.11
N VAL A 239 -9.66 -1.80 11.72
CA VAL A 239 -9.13 -3.13 11.38
C VAL A 239 -8.99 -3.99 12.63
N ASP A 240 -8.46 -3.48 13.73
CA ASP A 240 -8.33 -4.21 14.99
C ASP A 240 -9.70 -4.65 15.55
N TYR A 241 -10.72 -3.79 15.47
CA TYR A 241 -12.10 -4.15 15.77
C TYR A 241 -12.61 -5.28 14.86
N SER A 242 -12.36 -5.19 13.55
CA SER A 242 -12.81 -6.21 12.58
C SER A 242 -12.16 -7.57 12.83
N LEU A 243 -10.93 -7.58 13.36
CA LEU A 243 -10.19 -8.78 13.75
C LEU A 243 -10.64 -9.36 15.10
N GLY A 244 -11.56 -8.69 15.80
CA GLY A 244 -11.99 -9.09 17.14
C GLY A 244 -10.95 -8.82 18.23
N LYS A 245 -9.99 -7.92 17.98
CA LYS A 245 -8.96 -7.51 18.96
C LYS A 245 -9.46 -6.44 19.92
N GLN A 246 -10.60 -5.82 19.61
CA GLN A 246 -11.27 -4.85 20.45
C GLN A 246 -12.75 -5.18 20.51
N GLU A 247 -13.32 -5.17 21.73
CA GLU A 247 -14.76 -5.33 21.95
C GLU A 247 -15.50 -4.01 21.70
N GLU A 248 -14.84 -2.89 21.98
CA GLU A 248 -15.40 -1.57 21.75
C GLU A 248 -15.35 -1.21 20.26
N LEU A 249 -16.48 -0.69 19.76
CA LEU A 249 -16.57 -0.16 18.41
C LEU A 249 -15.55 0.98 18.23
N PRO A 250 -14.92 1.10 17.04
CA PRO A 250 -13.92 2.11 16.78
C PRO A 250 -14.51 3.51 16.94
N LYS A 251 -13.74 4.41 17.56
CA LYS A 251 -14.17 5.80 17.80
C LYS A 251 -14.36 6.54 16.47
N LEU A 252 -15.55 7.10 16.29
CA LEU A 252 -15.80 8.08 15.25
C LEU A 252 -15.51 9.46 15.84
N HIS A 253 -14.62 10.19 15.19
CA HIS A 253 -14.22 11.54 15.57
C HIS A 253 -15.10 12.57 14.87
N ASP A 254 -15.34 13.69 15.54
CA ASP A 254 -16.21 14.74 15.00
C ASP A 254 -15.52 15.49 13.85
N SER A 255 -14.19 15.44 13.80
CA SER A 255 -13.40 16.13 12.79
C SER A 255 -12.07 15.45 12.45
N GLU A 256 -11.54 15.76 11.27
CA GLU A 256 -10.20 15.34 10.84
C GLU A 256 -9.08 15.79 11.80
N PRO A 257 -9.06 17.03 12.34
CA PRO A 257 -8.08 17.44 13.36
C PRO A 257 -8.12 16.59 14.64
N GLU A 258 -9.30 16.19 15.10
CA GLU A 258 -9.44 15.31 16.28
C GLU A 258 -8.91 13.91 16.00
N LEU A 259 -9.26 13.34 14.84
CA LEU A 259 -8.70 12.08 14.38
C LEU A 259 -7.17 12.16 14.27
N ALA A 260 -6.64 13.26 13.74
CA ALA A 260 -5.20 13.47 13.60
C ALA A 260 -4.51 13.64 14.96
N ALA A 261 -5.14 14.30 15.93
CA ALA A 261 -4.64 14.40 17.30
C ALA A 261 -4.59 13.02 17.96
N TYR A 262 -5.68 12.26 17.88
CA TYR A 262 -5.77 10.90 18.41
C TYR A 262 -4.73 9.96 17.78
N SER A 263 -4.65 9.95 16.45
CA SER A 263 -3.72 9.09 15.70
C SER A 263 -2.26 9.38 16.05
N ARG A 264 -1.91 10.66 16.27
CA ARG A 264 -0.55 11.06 16.69
C ARG A 264 -0.27 10.70 18.15
N SER A 265 -1.20 10.94 19.06
CA SER A 265 -1.00 10.63 20.48
C SER A 265 -0.94 9.13 20.75
N SER A 266 -1.71 8.33 20.01
CA SER A 266 -1.72 6.86 20.13
C SER A 266 -0.62 6.18 19.30
N GLY A 267 0.05 6.89 18.40
CA GLY A 267 0.98 6.31 17.44
C GLY A 267 0.30 5.46 16.35
N LYS A 268 -1.04 5.48 16.25
CA LYS A 268 -1.81 4.76 15.23
C LYS A 268 -1.91 5.58 13.94
N ILE A 269 -0.78 5.77 13.27
CA ILE A 269 -0.69 6.58 12.06
C ILE A 269 -0.76 5.68 10.83
N TYR A 270 -1.96 5.58 10.25
CA TYR A 270 -2.10 5.10 8.89
C TYR A 270 -1.77 6.26 7.94
N PRO A 271 -0.77 6.09 7.06
CA PRO A 271 -0.39 7.18 6.17
C PRO A 271 -1.59 7.42 5.27
N ARG A 272 -1.82 8.68 4.92
CA ARG A 272 -2.69 8.95 3.79
C ARG A 272 -2.06 8.12 2.65
N GLU A 273 -0.76 8.23 2.43
CA GLU A 273 0.01 7.53 1.39
C GLU A 273 0.24 6.03 1.62
N ASN A 274 -0.56 5.13 1.03
CA ASN A 274 -0.22 3.70 0.99
C ASN A 274 -0.59 3.04 -0.35
N ALA A 275 0.29 2.18 -0.87
CA ALA A 275 0.13 1.53 -2.17
C ALA A 275 -1.02 0.50 -2.23
N TYR A 276 -1.49 0.02 -1.06
CA TYR A 276 -2.63 -0.89 -0.90
C TYR A 276 -3.89 -0.18 -0.39
N ALA A 277 -3.80 1.12 -0.09
CA ALA A 277 -4.96 1.96 0.21
C ALA A 277 -5.71 2.39 -1.05
N GLY A 278 -6.08 1.40 -1.86
CA GLY A 278 -6.98 1.52 -3.00
C GLY A 278 -8.44 1.25 -2.59
N GLY A 279 -9.32 1.10 -3.57
CA GLY A 279 -10.67 0.60 -3.33
C GLY A 279 -11.51 1.47 -2.40
N LEU A 280 -12.15 0.83 -1.41
CA LEU A 280 -12.97 1.49 -0.39
C LEU A 280 -12.12 2.25 0.63
N LEU A 281 -10.94 1.72 0.99
CA LEU A 281 -10.06 2.29 2.02
C LEU A 281 -9.69 3.74 1.72
N ARG A 282 -9.50 4.09 0.45
CA ARG A 282 -9.13 5.45 0.04
C ARG A 282 -10.11 6.54 0.48
N PHE A 283 -11.37 6.18 0.74
CA PHE A 283 -12.41 7.12 1.17
C PHE A 283 -12.34 7.46 2.67
N LEU A 284 -11.58 6.69 3.45
CA LEU A 284 -11.33 6.93 4.87
C LEU A 284 -9.99 7.62 5.16
N LEU A 285 -9.14 7.82 4.15
CA LEU A 285 -7.82 8.43 4.33
C LEU A 285 -7.96 9.92 4.70
N ARG A 286 -7.18 10.36 5.69
CA ARG A 286 -7.17 11.74 6.21
C ARG A 286 -5.74 12.24 6.40
N GLN A 287 -5.55 13.56 6.46
CA GLN A 287 -4.24 14.15 6.74
C GLN A 287 -3.92 14.05 8.24
N ILE A 288 -3.18 13.02 8.62
CA ILE A 288 -2.79 12.81 10.03
C ILE A 288 -1.51 13.56 10.39
N THR A 289 -0.53 13.54 9.49
CA THR A 289 0.76 14.22 9.66
C THR A 289 0.70 15.53 8.88
N GLY A 290 0.29 16.62 9.52
CA GLY A 290 0.49 17.95 8.93
C GLY A 290 1.98 18.13 8.62
N LYS A 291 2.33 18.58 7.40
CA LYS A 291 3.69 19.07 7.14
C LYS A 291 4.00 20.10 8.22
N TYR A 292 5.06 19.89 8.98
CA TYR A 292 5.61 20.89 9.87
C TYR A 292 6.16 22.03 8.99
N MET A 293 5.29 22.94 8.55
CA MET A 293 5.71 24.26 8.07
C MET A 293 6.13 25.03 9.31
N GLY A 294 7.39 24.81 9.72
CA GLY A 294 7.99 25.47 10.86
C GLY A 294 7.64 26.96 10.81
N ASN A 295 7.11 27.43 11.93
CA ASN A 295 6.80 28.81 12.21
C ASN A 295 8.07 29.68 12.05
N ARG A 296 8.43 30.04 10.81
CA ARG A 296 9.38 31.11 10.49
C ARG A 296 8.68 32.45 10.63
N ASN A 297 8.12 32.70 11.81
CA ASN A 297 7.83 34.06 12.21
C ASN A 297 7.97 34.24 13.72
N ARG A 298 9.18 33.94 14.23
CA ARG A 298 9.71 34.59 15.43
C ARG A 298 11.20 34.86 15.24
N GLY A 299 11.57 36.14 15.26
CA GLY A 299 12.91 36.55 15.66
C GLY A 299 13.90 37.02 14.59
N ARG A 300 13.49 37.81 13.58
CA ARG A 300 14.45 38.81 13.06
C ARG A 300 14.44 40.00 14.00
N GLY A 301 15.37 39.97 14.95
CA GLY A 301 15.71 41.09 15.80
C GLY A 301 15.87 42.35 14.94
N ARG A 302 15.11 43.38 15.30
CA ARG A 302 15.28 44.73 14.79
C ARG A 302 16.71 45.17 15.12
N GLY A 303 17.59 45.10 14.14
CA GLY A 303 18.84 45.85 14.15
C GLY A 303 18.49 47.33 14.26
N ARG A 304 18.60 47.90 15.46
CA ARG A 304 18.57 49.34 15.66
C ARG A 304 19.77 49.93 14.94
N GLY A 305 19.51 50.60 13.82
CA GLY A 305 20.47 51.50 13.21
C GLY A 305 20.91 52.55 14.22
N ARG A 306 22.21 52.60 14.52
CA ARG A 306 22.88 53.79 15.01
C ARG A 306 23.55 54.45 13.81
N GLY A 307 22.80 55.34 13.16
CA GLY A 307 23.33 56.31 12.22
C GLY A 307 23.27 57.71 12.84
N GLY A 308 24.41 58.38 12.88
CA GLY A 308 24.54 59.83 12.74
C GLY A 308 24.09 60.70 13.92
N ARG A 309 25.04 61.09 14.76
CA ARG A 309 24.99 62.39 15.47
C ARG A 309 26.00 63.32 14.79
N GLN A 310 25.53 64.15 13.87
CA GLN A 310 26.24 65.35 13.44
C GLN A 310 25.73 66.53 14.26
N GLY A 311 26.64 67.41 14.68
CA GLY A 311 26.34 68.83 14.81
C GLY A 311 26.71 69.50 16.14
N ARG A 312 27.85 70.22 16.09
CA ARG A 312 28.13 71.57 16.65
C ARG A 312 28.09 71.71 18.18
N GLY A 313 29.12 72.23 18.87
CA GLY A 313 30.03 73.31 18.51
C GLY A 313 29.55 74.64 19.11
N GLY A 314 30.15 75.07 20.22
CA GLY A 314 29.93 76.38 20.87
C GLY A 314 30.45 76.37 22.32
N ARG A 315 31.66 76.89 22.56
CA ARG A 315 31.99 78.23 23.11
C ARG A 315 31.91 78.31 24.64
N GLY A 316 33.03 78.70 25.24
CA GLY A 316 33.25 78.95 26.66
C GLY A 316 34.73 78.84 26.95
#